data_AF-A0A0M0KM63-F1
#
_entry.id   AF-A0A0M0KM63-F1
#
_cell.length_a   1.000
_cell.length_b   1.000
_cell.length_c   1.000
_cell.angle_alpha   90.00
_cell.angle_beta   90.00
_cell.angle_gamma   90.00
#
_symmetry.space_group_name_H-M   'P 1'
#
loop_
_entity.id
_entity.type
_entity.pdbx_description
1 polymer ?
#
loop_
_entity_poly.entity_id
_entity_poly.type
_entity_poly.pdbx_seq_one_letter_code
_entity_poly.pdbx_strand_id
1 'polypeptide(L)' 'MESNDLYTTCLRCGRQLKTARSRQLGMGPTCAKKMKDEREKQQQMKLFEVQGENFLDELKNRKSASA' A
#
# COMPACT_ATOMS: atom_id res chain seq x y z
N MET A 1 -14.10 -17.77 -25.22
CA MET A 1 -13.69 -16.49 -24.62
C MET A 1 -14.46 -16.34 -23.33
N GLU A 2 -13.89 -16.75 -22.20
CA GLU A 2 -14.53 -16.61 -20.89
C GLU A 2 -14.36 -15.16 -20.40
N SER A 3 -15.42 -14.37 -20.49
CA SER A 3 -15.48 -13.07 -19.81
C SER A 3 -15.61 -13.31 -18.30
N ASN A 4 -14.47 -13.38 -17.62
CA ASN A 4 -14.38 -13.53 -16.17
C ASN A 4 -14.59 -12.16 -15.47
N ASP A 5 -15.81 -11.61 -15.59
CA ASP A 5 -16.25 -10.46 -14.78
C ASP A 5 -16.44 -10.94 -13.33
N LEU A 6 -15.34 -11.07 -12.59
CA LEU A 6 -15.28 -11.67 -11.25
C LEU A 6 -16.13 -10.94 -10.20
N TYR A 7 -16.37 -9.63 -10.37
CA TYR A 7 -17.05 -8.81 -9.37
C TYR A 7 -18.05 -7.84 -10.00
N THR A 8 -19.25 -7.77 -9.45
CA THR A 8 -20.29 -6.80 -9.86
C THR A 8 -20.33 -5.56 -8.97
N THR A 9 -19.76 -5.64 -7.77
CA THR A 9 -19.72 -4.59 -6.76
C THR A 9 -18.31 -4.38 -6.20
N CYS A 10 -18.04 -3.16 -5.74
CA CYS A 10 -16.74 -2.82 -5.16
C CYS A 10 -16.58 -3.45 -3.79
N LEU A 11 -15.53 -4.27 -3.60
CA LEU A 11 -15.24 -4.95 -2.33
C LEU A 11 -14.93 -4.00 -1.15
N ARG A 12 -14.64 -2.72 -1.42
CA ARG A 12 -14.34 -1.72 -0.38
C ARG A 12 -15.55 -0.90 0.05
N CYS A 13 -16.45 -0.58 -0.88
CA CYS A 13 -17.53 0.39 -0.64
C CYS A 13 -18.92 -0.08 -1.06
N GLY A 14 -19.05 -1.28 -1.64
CA GLY A 14 -20.31 -1.87 -2.06
C GLY A 14 -20.94 -1.27 -3.33
N ARG A 15 -20.38 -0.20 -3.91
CA ARG A 15 -20.95 0.42 -5.12
C ARG A 15 -20.84 -0.50 -6.34
N GLN A 16 -21.84 -0.43 -7.23
CA GLN A 16 -21.84 -1.18 -8.49
C GLN A 16 -20.69 -0.78 -9.42
N LEU A 17 -20.04 -1.78 -10.03
CA LEU A 17 -18.93 -1.61 -10.94
C LEU A 17 -19.43 -1.56 -12.39
N LYS A 18 -19.27 -0.40 -13.03
CA LYS A 18 -19.80 -0.16 -14.38
C LYS A 18 -18.88 -0.65 -15.49
N THR A 19 -17.58 -0.63 -15.29
CA THR A 19 -16.59 -0.95 -16.33
C THR A 19 -16.02 -2.35 -16.13
N ALA A 20 -15.74 -3.07 -17.22
CA ALA A 20 -15.12 -4.40 -17.18
C ALA A 20 -13.81 -4.39 -16.39
N ARG A 21 -12.97 -3.37 -16.57
CA ARG A 21 -11.72 -3.20 -15.78
C ARG A 21 -11.99 -3.16 -14.28
N SER A 22 -13.02 -2.43 -13.85
CA SER A 22 -13.38 -2.38 -12.44
C SER A 22 -13.91 -3.72 -11.94
N ARG A 23 -14.73 -4.40 -12.76
CA ARG A 23 -15.28 -5.73 -12.45
C ARG A 23 -14.21 -6.82 -12.35
N GLN A 24 -13.19 -6.77 -13.18
CA GLN A 24 -12.00 -7.64 -13.08
C GLN A 24 -11.19 -7.34 -11.82
N LEU A 25 -11.05 -6.07 -11.46
CA LEU A 25 -10.28 -5.63 -10.28
C LEU A 25 -11.04 -5.83 -8.96
N GLY A 26 -12.38 -5.95 -8.98
CA GLY A 26 -13.22 -5.93 -7.78
C GLY A 26 -13.30 -4.57 -7.09
N MET A 27 -12.80 -3.51 -7.73
CA MET A 27 -12.74 -2.17 -7.15
C MET A 27 -13.12 -1.07 -8.14
N GLY A 28 -13.89 -0.10 -7.63
CA GLY A 28 -14.15 1.14 -8.34
C GLY A 28 -12.90 2.01 -8.46
N PRO A 29 -12.80 2.88 -9.47
CA PRO A 29 -11.60 3.67 -9.75
C PRO A 29 -11.14 4.51 -8.56
N THR A 30 -12.08 5.13 -7.84
CA THR A 30 -11.79 5.91 -6.63
C THR A 30 -11.26 5.05 -5.50
N CYS A 31 -11.85 3.87 -5.27
CA CYS A 31 -11.41 2.97 -4.21
C CYS A 31 -10.02 2.37 -4.49
N ALA A 32 -9.77 2.02 -5.75
CA ALA A 32 -8.47 1.56 -6.22
C ALA A 32 -7.40 2.64 -6.04
N LYS A 33 -7.70 3.89 -6.42
CA LYS A 33 -6.78 5.04 -6.22
C LYS A 33 -6.44 5.25 -4.74
N LYS A 34 -7.45 5.23 -3.86
CA LYS A 34 -7.24 5.38 -2.42
C LYS A 34 -6.39 4.25 -1.83
N MET A 35 -6.66 3.00 -2.21
CA MET A 35 -5.85 1.84 -1.77
C MET A 35 -4.38 1.98 -2.17
N LYS A 36 -4.13 2.45 -3.40
CA LYS A 36 -2.77 2.68 -3.90
C LYS A 36 -2.05 3.77 -3.08
N ASP A 37 -2.73 4.89 -2.83
CA ASP A 37 -2.22 6.01 -2.02
C ASP A 37 -1.92 5.58 -0.57
N GLU A 38 -2.81 4.81 0.05
CA GLU A 38 -2.60 4.26 1.39
C GLU A 38 -1.39 3.32 1.44
N ARG A 39 -1.21 2.50 0.40
CA ARG A 39 -0.06 1.59 0.29
C ARG A 39 1.26 2.35 0.07
N GLU A 40 1.25 3.38 -0.77
CA GLU A 40 2.42 4.24 -1.00
C GLU A 40 2.82 5.00 0.28
N LYS A 41 1.84 5.52 1.04
CA LYS A 41 2.10 6.16 2.34
C LYS A 41 2.68 5.20 3.36
N GLN A 42 2.15 3.98 3.46
CA GLN A 42 2.70 2.96 4.36
C GLN A 42 4.13 2.56 3.96
N GLN A 43 4.43 2.48 2.67
CA GLN A 43 5.80 2.20 2.20
C GLN A 43 6.76 3.33 2.55
N GLN A 44 6.35 4.59 2.39
CA GLN A 44 7.17 5.74 2.77
C GLN A 44 7.43 5.79 4.29
N MET A 45 6.42 5.55 5.13
CA MET A 45 6.61 5.45 6.58
C MET A 45 7.58 4.34 6.96
N LYS A 46 7.42 3.14 6.41
CA LYS A 46 8.32 2.01 6.67
C LYS A 46 9.76 2.32 6.26
N LEU A 47 9.94 2.98 5.12
CA LEU A 47 11.28 3.36 4.65
C LEU A 47 11.94 4.37 5.59
N PHE A 48 11.18 5.34 6.09
CA PHE A 48 11.67 6.33 7.04
C PHE A 48 12.02 5.70 8.40
N GLU A 49 11.19 4.78 8.89
CA GLU A 49 11.42 4.05 10.14
C GLU A 49 12.74 3.25 10.08
N VAL A 50 12.95 2.48 8.99
CA VAL A 50 14.18 1.72 8.78
C VAL A 50 15.42 2.63 8.71
N GLN A 51 15.33 3.81 8.09
CA GLN A 51 16.45 4.76 8.06
C GLN A 51 16.78 5.32 9.46
N GLY A 52 15.76 5.61 10.27
CA GLY A 52 15.93 6.09 11.63
C GLY A 52 16.62 5.07 12.55
N GLU A 53 16.23 3.80 12.43
CA GLU A 53 16.84 2.71 13.21
C GLU A 53 18.32 2.49 12.87
N ASN A 54 18.66 2.45 11.57
CA ASN A 54 20.06 2.31 11.14
C ASN A 54 20.94 3.49 11.60
N PHE A 55 20.41 4.71 11.59
CA PHE A 55 21.15 5.89 12.06
C PHE A 55 21.40 5.88 13.58
N LEU A 56 20.40 5.48 14.37
CA LEU A 56 20.52 5.44 15.82
C LEU A 56 21.48 4.34 16.30
N ASP A 57 21.52 3.21 15.59
CA ASP A 57 22.42 2.10 15.88
C ASP A 57 23.90 2.48 15.63
N GLU A 58 24.19 3.19 14.54
CA GLU A 58 25.55 3.66 14.23
C GLU A 58 26.10 4.63 15.31
N LEU A 59 25.26 5.53 15.82
CA LEU A 59 25.64 6.45 16.91
C LEU A 59 25.93 5.73 18.23
N LYS A 60 25.15 4.69 18.55
CA LYS A 60 25.38 3.89 19.76
C LYS A 60 26.68 3.11 19.64
N ASN A 61 26.94 2.48 18.50
CA ASN A 61 28.14 1.68 18.27
C ASN A 61 29.43 2.54 18.41
N ARG A 62 29.41 3.78 17.90
CA ARG A 62 30.52 4.73 18.06
C ARG A 62 30.78 5.14 19.52
N LYS A 63 29.72 5.30 20.34
CA LYS A 63 29.85 5.63 21.77
C LYS A 63 30.39 4.46 22.60
N SER A 64 30.08 3.22 22.23
CA SER A 64 30.58 2.02 22.93
C SER A 64 32.03 1.65 22.60
N ALA A 65 32.61 2.15 21.50
CA ALA A 65 33.99 1.87 21.11
C ALA A 65 35.04 2.81 21.74
N SER A 66 34.62 3.76 22.59
CA SER A 66 35.48 4.80 23.19
C SER A 66 35.61 4.70 24.72
N ALA A 67 35.33 3.54 25.30
CA ALA A 67 35.43 3.25 26.73
C ALA A 67 36.44 2.13 27.01
#